data_AF-A0A329LMP2-F1
#
_entry.id   AF-A0A329LMP2-F1
#
_cell.length_a   1.000
_cell.length_b   1.000
_cell.length_c   1.000
_cell.angle_alpha   90.00
_cell.angle_beta   90.00
_cell.angle_gamma   90.00
#
_symmetry.space_group_name_H-M   'P 1'
#
loop_
_entity.id
_entity.type
_entity.pdbx_description
1 polymer ?
#
loop_
_entity_poly.entity_id
_entity_poly.type
_entity_poly.pdbx_seq_one_letter_code
_entity_poly.pdbx_strand_id
1 'polypeptide(L)'
;MLLLGNGGRHKGRTAGDGLGEVQHLAGRALYDVAHGRFERSLSGLTAIAALVTTAEIYFEHYKASFGNKWMWSPIVVTPPVVVAGIGGVFSRRWAKLWLPITAGIYTANGLMGEYLHARGVARKPGGWKNASYNVPMGPPIAAPGLMCMVGGMGLLASILRRERFRD
;
A
#
# COMPACT_ATOMS: atom_id res chain seq x y z
N MET A 1 -57.35 -19.49 27.79
CA MET A 1 -56.90 -18.15 28.24
C MET A 1 -55.46 -18.28 28.70
N LEU A 2 -54.59 -17.42 28.15
CA LEU A 2 -53.14 -17.21 28.37
C LEU A 2 -52.13 -18.30 27.96
N LEU A 3 -51.37 -17.93 26.92
CA LEU A 3 -50.12 -18.52 26.46
C LEU A 3 -48.95 -18.05 27.32
N LEU A 4 -48.06 -18.99 27.61
CA LEU A 4 -46.73 -18.78 28.19
C LEU A 4 -45.79 -18.05 27.22
N GLY A 5 -44.85 -17.32 27.81
CA GLY A 5 -44.02 -16.33 27.16
C GLY A 5 -42.89 -16.87 26.30
N ASN A 6 -42.21 -15.92 25.65
CA ASN A 6 -40.81 -16.06 25.30
C ASN A 6 -40.18 -14.66 25.24
N GLY A 7 -39.59 -14.25 26.37
CA GLY A 7 -38.82 -13.02 26.48
C GLY A 7 -37.53 -13.14 25.67
N GLY A 8 -37.41 -12.31 24.64
CA GLY A 8 -36.19 -12.14 23.87
C GLY A 8 -35.04 -11.73 24.79
N ARG A 9 -34.10 -12.65 25.02
CA ARG A 9 -32.81 -12.35 25.64
C ARG A 9 -31.93 -11.60 24.65
N HIS A 10 -32.06 -10.27 24.63
CA HIS A 10 -30.95 -9.41 24.25
C HIS A 10 -29.88 -9.52 25.34
N LYS A 11 -28.91 -10.44 25.17
CA LYS A 11 -27.69 -10.44 25.98
C LYS A 11 -26.90 -9.18 25.63
N GLY A 12 -26.77 -8.27 26.60
CA GLY A 12 -25.87 -7.12 26.49
C GLY A 12 -24.42 -7.60 26.37
N ARG A 13 -23.73 -7.16 25.31
CA ARG A 13 -22.28 -7.34 25.16
C ARG A 13 -21.59 -6.64 26.33
N THR A 14 -20.78 -7.38 27.09
CA THR A 14 -19.95 -6.79 28.16
C THR A 14 -18.58 -6.42 27.58
N ALA A 15 -17.83 -5.55 28.27
CA ALA A 15 -16.47 -5.17 27.85
C ALA A 15 -15.52 -6.38 27.66
N GLY A 16 -15.78 -7.50 28.35
CA GLY A 16 -15.06 -8.77 28.18
C GLY A 16 -15.28 -9.46 26.83
N ASP A 17 -16.46 -9.30 26.20
CA ASP A 17 -16.72 -9.85 24.87
C ASP A 17 -15.89 -9.14 23.80
N GLY A 18 -15.68 -7.82 23.94
CA GLY A 18 -14.89 -7.03 23.00
C GLY A 18 -13.41 -7.39 23.01
N LEU A 19 -12.83 -7.60 24.20
CA LEU A 19 -11.43 -8.01 24.33
C LEU A 19 -11.20 -9.42 23.76
N GLY A 20 -12.12 -10.36 24.01
CA GLY A 20 -12.06 -11.71 23.44
C GLY A 20 -12.17 -11.71 21.91
N GLU A 21 -13.06 -10.88 21.35
CA GLU A 21 -13.22 -10.72 19.90
C GLU A 21 -11.96 -10.15 19.24
N VAL A 22 -11.35 -9.11 19.84
CA VAL A 22 -10.10 -8.51 19.35
C VAL A 22 -8.95 -9.52 19.39
N GLN A 23 -8.81 -10.28 20.49
CA GLN A 23 -7.79 -11.32 20.61
C GLN A 23 -7.96 -12.42 19.55
N HIS A 24 -9.21 -12.84 19.30
CA HIS A 24 -9.49 -13.82 18.26
C HIS A 24 -9.17 -13.29 16.85
N LEU A 25 -9.54 -12.05 16.54
CA LEU A 25 -9.20 -11.40 15.26
C LEU A 25 -7.69 -11.25 15.08
N ALA A 26 -6.97 -10.81 16.12
CA ALA A 26 -5.52 -10.70 16.11
C ALA A 26 -4.85 -12.07 15.91
N GLY A 27 -5.31 -13.10 16.62
CA GLY A 27 -4.81 -14.47 16.46
C GLY A 27 -5.01 -15.01 15.05
N ARG A 28 -6.17 -14.75 14.43
CA ARG A 28 -6.42 -15.11 13.02
C ARG A 28 -5.53 -14.35 12.05
N ALA A 29 -5.37 -13.04 12.24
CA ALA A 29 -4.51 -12.22 11.39
C ALA A 29 -3.05 -12.71 11.46
N LEU A 30 -2.54 -12.99 12.65
CA LEU A 30 -1.19 -13.54 12.84
C LEU A 30 -1.04 -14.91 12.18
N TYR A 31 -2.04 -15.78 12.31
CA TYR A 31 -2.05 -17.08 11.65
C TYR A 31 -2.02 -16.92 10.12
N ASP A 32 -2.85 -16.05 9.56
CA ASP A 32 -2.89 -15.81 8.11
C ASP A 32 -1.56 -15.23 7.62
N VAL A 33 -0.95 -14.29 8.35
CA VAL A 33 0.39 -13.76 8.03
C VAL A 33 1.43 -14.88 8.06
N ALA A 34 1.48 -15.68 9.12
CA ALA A 34 2.43 -16.77 9.29
C ALA A 34 2.32 -17.84 8.19
N HIS A 35 1.13 -18.02 7.61
CA HIS A 35 0.87 -19.00 6.55
C HIS A 35 0.75 -18.38 5.15
N GLY A 36 1.12 -17.11 4.99
CA GLY A 36 1.09 -16.42 3.69
C GLY A 36 -0.31 -16.23 3.10
N ARG A 37 -1.34 -16.15 3.94
CA ARG A 37 -2.76 -16.06 3.56
C ARG A 37 -3.33 -14.64 3.65
N PHE A 38 -2.56 -13.61 3.29
CA PHE A 38 -2.96 -12.21 3.48
C PHE A 38 -3.07 -11.39 2.17
N GLU A 39 -3.46 -12.03 1.06
CA GLU A 39 -3.60 -11.39 -0.27
C GLU A 39 -4.53 -10.17 -0.29
N ARG A 40 -5.74 -10.26 0.28
CA ARG A 40 -6.73 -9.18 0.25
C ARG A 40 -6.28 -8.00 1.10
N SER A 41 -5.75 -8.28 2.29
CA SER A 41 -5.25 -7.27 3.21
C SER A 41 -4.08 -6.53 2.56
N LEU A 42 -3.14 -7.25 1.95
CA LEU A 42 -2.01 -6.63 1.26
C LEU A 42 -2.43 -5.89 -0.03
N SER A 43 -3.44 -6.38 -0.75
CA SER A 43 -4.04 -5.67 -1.90
C SER A 43 -4.65 -4.33 -1.48
N GLY A 44 -5.41 -4.33 -0.38
CA GLY A 44 -6.00 -3.11 0.18
C GLY A 44 -4.96 -2.15 0.73
N LEU A 45 -3.97 -2.66 1.47
CA LEU A 45 -2.83 -1.86 1.95
C LEU A 45 -2.04 -1.24 0.80
N THR A 46 -1.84 -1.96 -0.31
CA THR A 46 -1.20 -1.42 -1.52
C THR A 46 -1.98 -0.23 -2.06
N ALA A 47 -3.32 -0.31 -2.15
CA ALA A 47 -4.14 0.79 -2.64
C ALA A 47 -4.08 2.02 -1.73
N ILE A 48 -4.20 1.83 -0.41
CA ILE A 48 -4.15 2.93 0.57
C ILE A 48 -2.76 3.57 0.57
N ALA A 49 -1.70 2.75 0.62
CA ALA A 49 -0.34 3.25 0.60
C ALA A 49 -0.02 3.98 -0.71
N ALA A 50 -0.48 3.48 -1.86
CA ALA A 50 -0.29 4.16 -3.15
C ALA A 50 -0.96 5.55 -3.17
N LEU A 51 -2.15 5.70 -2.58
CA LEU A 51 -2.80 7.01 -2.46
C LEU A 51 -1.99 7.98 -1.59
N VAL A 52 -1.56 7.55 -0.40
CA VAL A 52 -0.76 8.38 0.51
C VAL A 52 0.57 8.77 -0.14
N THR A 53 1.31 7.78 -0.65
CA THR A 53 2.58 8.01 -1.35
C THR A 53 2.42 8.94 -2.54
N THR A 54 1.31 8.86 -3.29
CA THR A 54 1.09 9.76 -4.44
C THR A 54 0.78 11.18 -4.01
N ALA A 55 0.08 11.37 -2.87
CA ALA A 55 -0.12 12.70 -2.30
C ALA A 55 1.23 13.34 -1.91
N GLU A 56 2.10 12.60 -1.24
CA GLU A 56 3.46 13.04 -0.90
C GLU A 56 4.27 13.38 -2.16
N ILE A 57 4.28 12.48 -3.15
CA ILE A 57 4.94 12.70 -4.45
C ILE A 57 4.42 13.98 -5.11
N TYR A 58 3.10 14.18 -5.15
CA TYR A 58 2.50 15.37 -5.74
C TYR A 58 3.00 16.64 -5.06
N PHE A 59 3.03 16.69 -3.73
CA PHE A 59 3.52 17.87 -3.00
C PHE A 59 5.01 18.11 -3.20
N GLU A 60 5.84 17.07 -3.20
CA GLU A 60 7.27 17.18 -3.49
C GLU A 60 7.52 17.69 -4.91
N HIS A 61 6.78 17.16 -5.89
CA HIS A 61 6.91 17.56 -7.29
C HIS A 61 6.35 18.96 -7.54
N TYR A 62 5.28 19.34 -6.83
CA TYR A 62 4.72 20.68 -6.87
C TYR A 62 5.69 21.72 -6.31
N LYS A 63 6.36 21.44 -5.18
CA LYS A 63 7.44 22.31 -4.66
C LYS A 63 8.58 22.49 -5.67
N ALA A 64 8.86 21.47 -6.46
CA ALA A 64 9.83 21.50 -7.56
C ALA A 64 9.21 21.96 -8.91
N SER A 65 8.01 22.56 -8.88
CA SER A 65 7.29 23.12 -10.03
C SER A 65 7.05 22.16 -11.21
N PHE A 66 7.10 20.85 -10.97
CA PHE A 66 7.05 19.83 -12.04
C PHE A 66 8.02 20.12 -13.20
N GLY A 67 9.21 20.65 -12.90
CA GLY A 67 10.15 21.15 -13.92
C GLY A 67 10.65 20.11 -14.93
N ASN A 68 10.44 18.82 -14.67
CA ASN A 68 10.68 17.74 -15.62
C ASN A 68 9.37 16.98 -15.89
N LYS A 69 9.03 16.73 -17.17
CA LYS A 69 7.84 15.97 -17.58
C LYS A 69 7.72 14.60 -16.91
N TRP A 70 8.85 13.93 -16.64
CA TRP A 70 8.87 12.64 -15.94
C TRP A 70 8.33 12.69 -14.51
N MET A 71 8.27 13.87 -13.89
CA MET A 71 7.67 14.07 -12.56
C MET A 71 6.16 13.81 -12.56
N TRP A 72 5.48 13.86 -13.71
CA TRP A 72 4.08 13.48 -13.84
C TRP A 72 3.85 11.97 -13.91
N SER A 73 4.88 11.20 -14.26
CA SER A 73 4.74 9.75 -14.43
C SER A 73 4.22 9.02 -13.19
N PRO A 74 4.70 9.28 -11.95
CA PRO A 74 4.11 8.64 -10.76
C PRO A 74 2.63 8.96 -10.59
N ILE A 75 2.20 10.20 -10.87
CA ILE A 75 0.80 10.62 -10.76
C ILE A 75 -0.10 9.83 -11.73
N VAL A 76 0.40 9.56 -12.94
CA VAL A 76 -0.34 8.83 -13.98
C VAL A 76 -0.43 7.34 -13.71
N VAL A 77 0.62 6.72 -13.14
CA VAL A 77 0.62 5.27 -12.88
C VAL A 77 -0.10 4.87 -11.59
N THR A 78 -0.40 5.81 -10.70
CA THR A 78 -1.12 5.54 -9.43
C THR A 78 -2.56 5.04 -9.61
N PRO A 79 -3.45 5.70 -10.38
CA PRO A 79 -4.85 5.29 -10.42
C PRO A 79 -5.05 3.82 -10.82
N PRO A 80 -4.33 3.25 -11.80
CA PRO A 80 -4.39 1.83 -12.11
C PRO A 80 -4.07 0.90 -10.93
N VAL A 81 -3.00 1.17 -10.17
CA VAL A 81 -2.62 0.29 -9.04
C VAL A 81 -3.59 0.42 -7.87
N VAL A 82 -4.16 1.61 -7.64
CA VAL A 82 -5.20 1.83 -6.63
C VAL A 82 -6.47 1.05 -6.99
N VAL A 83 -6.95 1.18 -8.23
CA VAL A 83 -8.12 0.44 -8.72
C VAL A 83 -7.87 -1.07 -8.64
N ALA A 84 -6.68 -1.54 -9.05
CA ALA A 84 -6.34 -2.94 -8.99
C ALA A 84 -6.22 -3.48 -7.56
N GLY A 85 -5.67 -2.69 -6.63
CA GLY A 85 -5.58 -3.04 -5.21
C GLY A 85 -6.96 -3.16 -4.56
N ILE A 86 -7.85 -2.18 -4.80
CA ILE A 86 -9.26 -2.26 -4.36
C ILE A 86 -9.95 -3.47 -4.99
N GLY A 87 -9.80 -3.66 -6.30
CA GLY A 87 -10.33 -4.82 -7.02
C GLY A 87 -9.82 -6.15 -6.44
N GLY A 88 -8.55 -6.21 -6.03
CA GLY A 88 -7.91 -7.38 -5.45
C GLY A 88 -8.52 -7.83 -4.12
N VAL A 89 -8.97 -6.87 -3.29
CA VAL A 89 -9.70 -7.16 -2.05
C VAL A 89 -10.95 -8.00 -2.34
N PHE A 90 -11.72 -7.63 -3.37
CA PHE A 90 -13.01 -8.25 -3.66
C PHE A 90 -12.93 -9.40 -4.67
N SER A 91 -11.98 -9.38 -5.59
CA SER A 91 -11.88 -10.36 -6.69
C SER A 91 -10.51 -11.00 -6.82
N ARG A 92 -10.51 -12.35 -6.87
CA ARG A 92 -9.30 -13.14 -7.14
C ARG A 92 -8.71 -12.82 -8.52
N ARG A 93 -9.56 -12.57 -9.52
CA ARG A 93 -9.10 -12.22 -10.88
C ARG A 93 -8.30 -10.92 -10.85
N TRP A 94 -8.78 -9.92 -10.12
CA TRP A 94 -8.07 -8.65 -9.98
C TRP A 94 -6.74 -8.79 -9.23
N ALA A 95 -6.73 -9.55 -8.11
CA ALA A 95 -5.51 -9.79 -7.34
C ALA A 95 -4.43 -10.57 -8.13
N LYS A 96 -4.84 -11.50 -9.01
CA LYS A 96 -3.90 -12.39 -9.74
C LYS A 96 -3.54 -11.92 -11.15
N LEU A 97 -4.34 -11.07 -11.78
CA LEU A 97 -4.10 -10.60 -13.15
C LEU A 97 -3.73 -9.12 -13.19
N TRP A 98 -4.58 -8.25 -12.64
CA TRP A 98 -4.44 -6.81 -12.82
C TRP A 98 -3.45 -6.20 -11.82
N LEU A 99 -3.54 -6.59 -10.55
CA LEU A 99 -2.67 -6.08 -9.50
C LEU A 99 -1.18 -6.29 -9.81
N PRO A 100 -0.68 -7.49 -10.20
CA PRO A 100 0.74 -7.66 -10.49
C PRO A 100 1.22 -6.81 -11.67
N ILE A 101 0.39 -6.61 -12.69
CA ILE A 101 0.75 -5.79 -13.86
C ILE A 101 0.88 -4.32 -13.43
N THR A 102 -0.15 -3.77 -12.78
CA THR A 102 -0.14 -2.36 -12.37
C THR A 102 0.88 -2.09 -11.27
N ALA A 103 1.06 -3.01 -10.33
CA ALA A 103 2.05 -2.90 -9.27
C ALA A 103 3.47 -3.02 -9.83
N GLY A 104 3.70 -3.89 -10.82
CA GLY A 104 4.98 -3.97 -11.53
C GLY A 104 5.34 -2.68 -12.27
N ILE A 105 4.38 -2.07 -12.96
CA ILE A 105 4.56 -0.74 -13.60
C ILE A 105 4.86 0.32 -12.52
N TYR A 106 4.12 0.31 -11.41
CA TYR A 106 4.32 1.24 -10.30
C TYR A 106 5.71 1.09 -9.66
N THR A 107 6.16 -0.14 -9.41
CA THR A 107 7.52 -0.43 -8.91
C THR A 107 8.59 0.03 -9.92
N ALA A 108 8.42 -0.27 -11.21
CA ALA A 108 9.36 0.16 -12.25
C ALA A 108 9.44 1.69 -12.34
N ASN A 109 8.32 2.39 -12.18
CA ASN A 109 8.30 3.85 -12.13
C ASN A 109 9.03 4.39 -10.90
N GLY A 110 8.85 3.76 -9.73
CA GLY A 110 9.62 4.08 -8.52
C GLY A 110 11.13 3.89 -8.72
N LEU A 111 11.56 2.79 -9.34
CA LEU A 111 12.99 2.53 -9.62
C LEU A 111 13.57 3.56 -10.60
N MET A 112 12.80 3.95 -11.61
CA MET A 112 13.17 5.03 -12.51
C MET A 112 13.29 6.37 -11.77
N GLY A 113 12.36 6.66 -10.86
CA GLY A 113 12.40 7.84 -9.99
C GLY A 113 13.64 7.85 -9.10
N GLU A 114 13.99 6.70 -8.49
CA GLU A 114 15.17 6.54 -7.64
C GLU A 114 16.45 6.89 -8.40
N TYR A 115 16.59 6.34 -9.61
CA TYR A 115 17.69 6.66 -10.50
C TYR A 115 17.74 8.16 -10.85
N LEU A 116 16.60 8.76 -11.20
CA LEU A 116 16.54 10.18 -11.57
C LEU A 116 16.87 11.09 -10.37
N HIS A 117 16.42 10.73 -9.17
CA HIS A 117 16.71 11.47 -7.94
C HIS A 117 18.18 11.36 -7.56
N ALA A 118 18.76 10.16 -7.58
CA ALA A 118 20.18 9.93 -7.38
C ALA A 118 21.03 10.72 -8.41
N ARG A 119 20.64 10.68 -9.69
CA ARG A 119 21.29 11.47 -10.74
C ARG A 119 21.17 12.98 -10.50
N GLY A 120 20.04 13.45 -9.95
CA GLY A 120 19.84 14.84 -9.55
C GLY A 120 20.79 15.27 -8.43
N VAL A 121 20.94 14.44 -7.40
CA VAL A 121 21.93 14.65 -6.32
C VAL A 121 23.35 14.70 -6.88
N ALA A 122 23.70 13.77 -7.77
CA ALA A 122 25.03 13.69 -8.39
C ALA A 122 25.42 14.94 -9.20
N ARG A 123 24.43 15.65 -9.76
CA ARG A 123 24.62 16.84 -10.61
C ARG A 123 24.76 18.14 -9.84
N LYS A 124 24.51 18.13 -8.53
CA LYS A 124 24.76 19.30 -7.69
C LYS A 124 26.26 19.60 -7.59
N PRO A 125 26.68 20.85 -7.25
CA PRO A 125 28.08 21.19 -7.09
C PRO A 125 28.82 20.23 -6.13
N GLY A 126 29.97 19.71 -6.59
CA GLY A 126 30.75 18.69 -5.87
C GLY A 126 30.16 17.27 -5.88
N GLY A 127 28.96 17.07 -6.45
CA GLY A 127 28.31 15.77 -6.62
C GLY A 127 28.27 14.95 -5.33
N TRP A 128 28.54 13.65 -5.45
CA TRP A 128 28.55 12.73 -4.31
C TRP A 128 29.66 12.98 -3.29
N LYS A 129 30.73 13.72 -3.65
CA LYS A 129 31.78 14.09 -2.68
C LYS A 129 31.24 15.01 -1.59
N ASN A 130 30.17 15.76 -1.89
CA ASN A 130 29.44 16.61 -0.96
C ASN A 130 28.07 15.99 -0.58
N ALA A 131 27.97 14.66 -0.46
CA ALA A 131 26.70 13.96 -0.21
C ALA A 131 25.96 14.47 1.04
N SER A 132 26.67 14.79 2.13
CA SER A 132 26.09 15.35 3.36
C SER A 132 25.30 16.63 3.12
N TYR A 133 25.67 17.43 2.12
CA TYR A 133 24.96 18.64 1.72
C TYR A 133 23.97 18.36 0.57
N ASN A 134 24.38 17.57 -0.42
CA ASN A 134 23.61 17.38 -1.65
C ASN A 134 22.42 16.43 -1.50
N VAL A 135 22.45 15.49 -0.54
CA VAL A 135 21.31 14.59 -0.28
C VAL A 135 20.15 15.34 0.40
N PRO A 136 20.33 16.11 1.50
CA PRO A 136 19.24 16.86 2.11
C PRO A 136 18.74 18.02 1.23
N MET A 137 19.65 18.67 0.49
CA MET A 137 19.30 19.83 -0.33
C MET A 137 18.87 19.45 -1.76
N GLY A 138 19.04 18.19 -2.16
CA GLY A 138 18.73 17.68 -3.50
C GLY A 138 17.31 17.15 -3.62
N PRO A 139 16.98 16.51 -4.75
CA PRO A 139 15.76 15.73 -4.86
C PRO A 139 15.68 14.67 -3.75
N PRO A 140 14.50 14.42 -3.15
CA PRO A 140 14.37 13.52 -2.01
C PRO A 140 14.65 12.08 -2.45
N ILE A 141 15.86 11.57 -2.17
CA ILE A 141 16.32 10.29 -2.73
C ILE A 141 15.53 9.09 -2.20
N ALA A 142 15.00 9.14 -0.97
CA ALA A 142 14.25 8.02 -0.39
C ALA A 142 12.79 7.90 -0.89
N ALA A 143 12.22 8.97 -1.45
CA ALA A 143 10.79 9.00 -1.81
C ALA A 143 10.43 8.02 -2.95
N PRO A 144 11.22 7.91 -4.04
CA PRO A 144 10.98 6.89 -5.06
C PRO A 144 11.17 5.45 -4.55
N GLY A 145 12.09 5.24 -3.60
CA GLY A 145 12.24 3.96 -2.90
C GLY A 145 10.97 3.53 -2.15
N LEU A 146 10.27 4.46 -1.48
CA LEU A 146 8.98 4.19 -0.86
C LEU A 146 7.93 3.74 -1.89
N MET A 147 7.89 4.41 -3.05
CA MET A 147 7.03 4.00 -4.16
C MET A 147 7.33 2.57 -4.64
N CYS A 148 8.61 2.18 -4.71
CA CYS A 148 9.02 0.81 -5.03
C CYS A 148 8.49 -0.20 -4.01
N MET A 149 8.59 0.10 -2.71
CA MET A 149 8.09 -0.77 -1.65
C MET A 149 6.58 -0.96 -1.76
N VAL A 150 5.82 0.10 -2.04
CA VAL A 150 4.38 0.03 -2.23
C VAL A 150 4.00 -0.84 -3.42
N GLY A 151 4.65 -0.66 -4.58
CA GLY A 151 4.44 -1.56 -5.71
C GLY A 151 4.88 -3.00 -5.40
N GLY A 152 5.96 -3.17 -4.63
CA GLY A 152 6.45 -4.46 -4.15
C GLY A 152 5.41 -5.20 -3.29
N MET A 153 4.68 -4.48 -2.42
CA MET A 153 3.54 -5.06 -1.69
C MET A 153 2.46 -5.59 -2.63
N GLY A 154 2.12 -4.86 -3.70
CA GLY A 154 1.16 -5.32 -4.71
C GLY A 154 1.62 -6.58 -5.46
N LEU A 155 2.91 -6.65 -5.80
CA LEU A 155 3.52 -7.84 -6.38
C LEU A 155 3.48 -9.03 -5.42
N LEU A 156 3.83 -8.82 -4.15
CA LEU A 156 3.75 -9.85 -3.11
C LEU A 156 2.31 -10.33 -2.90
N ALA A 157 1.33 -9.43 -2.89
CA ALA A 157 -0.08 -9.78 -2.78
C ALA A 157 -0.50 -10.76 -3.89
N SER A 158 0.01 -10.57 -5.11
CA SER A 158 -0.31 -11.42 -6.25
C SER A 158 0.19 -12.86 -6.14
N ILE A 159 1.20 -13.15 -5.30
CA ILE A 159 1.72 -14.52 -5.09
C ILE A 159 1.21 -15.17 -3.80
N LEU A 160 0.69 -14.38 -2.86
CA LEU A 160 0.14 -14.87 -1.59
C LEU A 160 -1.18 -15.62 -1.77
N ARG A 161 -1.60 -16.34 -0.72
CA ARG A 161 -2.90 -17.01 -0.66
C ARG A 161 -3.97 -16.03 -0.15
N ARG A 162 -5.21 -16.27 -0.58
CA ARG A 162 -6.37 -15.46 -0.19
C ARG A 162 -6.84 -15.79 1.23
N GLU A 163 -7.09 -14.76 2.03
CA GLU A 163 -7.76 -14.86 3.33
C GLU A 163 -9.15 -15.47 3.12
N ARG A 164 -9.58 -16.32 4.05
CA ARG A 164 -10.98 -16.76 4.12
C ARG A 164 -11.60 -16.11 5.35
N PHE A 165 -12.53 -15.20 5.12
CA PHE A 165 -13.26 -14.51 6.18
C PHE A 165 -14.52 -15.25 6.63
N ARG A 166 -14.86 -16.38 5.98
CA ARG A 166 -15.97 -17.27 6.34
C ARG A 166 -15.48 -18.71 6.17
N ASP A 167 -15.70 -19.50 7.22
CA ASP A 167 -15.58 -20.96 7.20
C ASP A 167 -16.68 -21.57 6.32
#